data_AF-A0A6G3WV31-F1
#
_entry.id   AF-A0A6G3WV31-F1
#
_cell.length_a   1.000
_cell.length_b   1.000
_cell.length_c   1.000
_cell.angle_alpha   90.00
_cell.angle_beta   90.00
_cell.angle_gamma   90.00
#
_symmetry.space_group_name_H-M   'P 1'
#
loop_
_entity.id
_entity.type
_entity.pdbx_description
1 polymer ?
#
loop_
_entity_poly.entity_id
_entity_poly.type
_entity_poly.pdbx_seq_one_letter_code
_entity_poly.pdbx_strand_id
1 'polypeptide(L)'
;SDDPDADFGPLVSRDALDRVDRYVGIGVDEGAELVVDGRGFTLPGHENGFFAGASLFDRVTPAMRIYQEEIFGPVLCVTRAADYEEALRLPSEHPYGNGVAIFTRDG
;
A
#
# COMPACT_ATOMS: atom_id res chain seq x y z
N SER A 1 16.97 -12.29 -0.30
CA SER A 1 16.58 -13.55 -0.95
C SER A 1 17.41 -13.61 -2.21
N ASP A 2 18.20 -14.67 -2.39
CA ASP A 2 18.99 -14.89 -3.60
C ASP A 2 18.28 -15.88 -4.55
N ASP A 3 17.01 -16.16 -4.26
CA ASP A 3 16.16 -17.02 -5.08
C ASP A 3 15.75 -16.28 -6.36
N PRO A 4 16.15 -16.76 -7.54
CA PRO A 4 15.82 -16.11 -8.81
C PRO A 4 14.33 -16.16 -9.16
N ASP A 5 13.54 -17.03 -8.52
CA ASP A 5 12.10 -17.15 -8.72
C ASP A 5 11.30 -16.23 -7.77
N ALA A 6 11.97 -15.52 -6.84
CA ALA A 6 11.31 -14.64 -5.88
C ALA A 6 11.03 -13.24 -6.46
N ASP A 7 9.75 -12.90 -6.62
CA ASP A 7 9.33 -11.56 -7.05
C ASP A 7 9.60 -10.47 -5.99
N PHE A 8 9.47 -10.82 -4.70
CA PHE A 8 9.62 -9.88 -3.59
C PHE A 8 10.45 -10.47 -2.44
N GLY A 9 11.37 -9.66 -1.92
CA GLY A 9 12.17 -9.97 -0.75
C GLY A 9 11.53 -9.50 0.57
N PRO A 10 12.19 -9.78 1.72
CA PRO A 10 11.76 -9.27 3.01
C PRO A 10 11.94 -7.74 3.10
N LEU A 11 11.24 -7.13 4.03
CA LEU A 11 11.50 -5.76 4.46
C LEU A 11 12.87 -5.65 5.15
N VAL A 12 13.39 -4.42 5.22
CA VAL A 12 14.75 -4.16 5.73
C VAL A 12 14.92 -4.42 7.23
N SER A 13 13.84 -4.34 8.03
CA SER A 13 13.89 -4.47 9.49
C SER A 13 12.55 -4.92 10.09
N ARG A 14 12.61 -5.34 11.37
CA ARG A 14 11.41 -5.58 12.19
C ARG A 14 10.52 -4.34 12.28
N ASP A 15 11.11 -3.17 12.55
CA ASP A 15 10.36 -1.91 12.65
C ASP A 15 9.61 -1.58 11.36
N ALA A 16 10.18 -1.92 10.20
CA ALA A 16 9.50 -1.78 8.92
C ALA A 16 8.27 -2.70 8.82
N LEU A 17 8.39 -3.96 9.24
CA LEU A 17 7.25 -4.89 9.30
C LEU A 17 6.16 -4.39 10.24
N ASP A 18 6.53 -4.02 11.47
CA ASP A 18 5.58 -3.57 12.49
C ASP A 18 4.86 -2.28 12.06
N ARG A 19 5.55 -1.41 11.30
CA ARG A 19 4.94 -0.23 10.69
C ARG A 19 3.91 -0.62 9.62
N VAL A 20 4.25 -1.52 8.71
CA VAL A 20 3.32 -1.99 7.68
C VAL A 20 2.07 -2.58 8.32
N ASP A 21 2.22 -3.51 9.27
CA ASP A 21 1.11 -4.15 9.97
C ASP A 21 0.23 -3.12 10.70
N ARG A 22 0.85 -2.10 11.32
CA ARG A 22 0.13 -1.01 11.97
C ARG A 22 -0.70 -0.19 10.97
N TYR A 23 -0.14 0.18 9.81
CA TYR A 23 -0.89 0.94 8.80
C TYR A 23 -2.03 0.13 8.18
N VAL A 24 -1.84 -1.18 8.00
CA VAL A 24 -2.96 -2.06 7.60
C VAL A 24 -4.05 -2.05 8.68
N GLY A 25 -3.70 -2.10 9.97
CA GLY A 25 -4.67 -1.93 11.06
C GLY A 25 -5.42 -0.58 10.97
N ILE A 26 -4.68 0.51 10.79
CA ILE A 26 -5.26 1.86 10.63
C ILE A 26 -6.26 1.93 9.47
N GLY A 27 -5.94 1.34 8.32
CA GLY A 27 -6.84 1.31 7.18
C GLY A 27 -8.18 0.64 7.48
N VAL A 28 -8.14 -0.50 8.18
CA VAL A 28 -9.34 -1.21 8.64
C VAL A 28 -10.13 -0.35 9.62
N ASP A 29 -9.47 0.24 10.61
CA ASP A 29 -10.10 1.06 11.65
C ASP A 29 -10.77 2.32 11.08
N GLU A 30 -10.20 2.89 10.01
CA GLU A 30 -10.75 4.07 9.32
C GLU A 30 -11.84 3.71 8.29
N GLY A 31 -12.14 2.42 8.11
CA GLY A 31 -13.26 1.94 7.31
C GLY A 31 -12.92 1.64 5.84
N ALA A 32 -11.65 1.53 5.48
CA ALA A 32 -11.26 1.00 4.19
C ALA A 32 -11.57 -0.51 4.09
N GLU A 33 -11.86 -1.00 2.89
CA GLU A 33 -12.15 -2.41 2.65
C GLU A 33 -10.84 -3.16 2.42
N LEU A 34 -10.42 -3.99 3.38
CA LEU A 34 -9.23 -4.83 3.23
C LEU A 34 -9.57 -6.08 2.38
N VAL A 35 -9.29 -6.00 1.07
CA VAL A 35 -9.60 -7.05 0.09
C VAL A 35 -8.59 -8.20 0.17
N VAL A 36 -7.33 -7.87 0.39
CA VAL A 36 -6.24 -8.84 0.62
C VAL A 36 -5.51 -8.42 1.88
N ASP A 37 -5.41 -9.32 2.85
CA ASP A 37 -4.68 -9.11 4.10
C ASP A 37 -3.34 -9.85 4.06
N GLY A 38 -2.25 -9.10 3.94
CA GLY A 38 -0.89 -9.65 3.86
C GLY A 38 -0.21 -9.82 5.22
N ARG A 39 -0.87 -9.47 6.33
CA ARG A 39 -0.28 -9.52 7.66
C ARG A 39 0.00 -10.96 8.11
N GLY A 40 1.04 -11.13 8.92
CA GLY A 40 1.41 -12.43 9.49
C GLY A 40 1.93 -13.45 8.47
N PHE A 41 2.21 -13.03 7.23
CA PHE A 41 2.84 -13.89 6.24
C PHE A 41 4.21 -14.38 6.73
N THR A 42 4.43 -15.69 6.60
CA THR A 42 5.71 -16.34 6.93
C THR A 42 6.14 -17.16 5.74
N LEU A 43 7.43 -17.10 5.42
CA LEU A 43 8.03 -17.89 4.35
C LEU A 43 8.69 -19.13 4.98
N PRO A 44 8.32 -20.36 4.57
CA PRO A 44 8.94 -21.58 5.08
C PRO A 44 10.46 -21.55 4.92
N GLY A 45 11.19 -21.91 5.98
CA GLY A 45 12.66 -21.84 6.03
C GLY A 45 13.22 -20.44 6.33
N HIS A 46 12.35 -19.43 6.44
CA HIS A 46 12.71 -18.05 6.75
C HIS A 46 11.75 -17.42 7.77
N GLU A 47 11.31 -18.20 8.77
CA GLU A 47 10.32 -17.80 9.77
C GLU A 47 10.76 -16.59 10.62
N ASN A 48 12.07 -16.37 10.73
CA ASN A 48 12.65 -15.22 11.44
C ASN A 48 12.85 -13.99 10.55
N GLY A 49 12.47 -14.06 9.26
CA GLY A 49 12.57 -12.95 8.32
C GLY A 49 11.53 -11.86 8.58
N PHE A 50 11.72 -10.72 7.93
CA PHE A 50 10.82 -9.56 8.03
C PHE A 50 9.89 -9.51 6.82
N PHE A 51 9.13 -10.59 6.61
CA PHE A 51 8.25 -10.68 5.46
C PHE A 51 6.87 -10.09 5.75
N ALA A 52 6.34 -9.35 4.78
CA ALA A 52 4.96 -8.92 4.71
C ALA A 52 4.37 -9.44 3.40
N GLY A 53 3.18 -10.02 3.44
CA GLY A 53 2.42 -10.32 2.24
C GLY A 53 1.85 -9.04 1.62
N ALA A 54 1.37 -9.14 0.36
CA ALA A 54 0.68 -8.04 -0.28
C ALA A 54 -0.64 -7.72 0.46
N SER A 55 -0.90 -6.44 0.69
CA SER A 55 -2.18 -5.95 1.20
C SER A 55 -2.84 -5.02 0.18
N LEU A 56 -4.13 -5.21 -0.05
CA LEU A 56 -4.91 -4.41 -0.98
C LEU A 56 -6.12 -3.83 -0.26
N PHE A 57 -6.18 -2.50 -0.19
CA PHE A 57 -7.35 -1.77 0.25
C PHE A 57 -8.17 -1.27 -0.93
N ASP A 58 -9.47 -1.50 -0.87
CA ASP A 58 -10.46 -0.83 -1.69
C ASP A 58 -11.23 0.21 -0.86
N ARG A 59 -11.91 1.13 -1.56
CA ARG A 59 -12.73 2.21 -0.97
C ARG A 59 -11.95 3.16 -0.07
N VAL A 60 -10.67 3.37 -0.38
CA VAL A 60 -9.85 4.35 0.31
C VAL A 60 -10.34 5.76 -0.03
N THR A 61 -10.39 6.64 0.96
CA THR A 61 -10.78 8.05 0.80
C THR A 61 -9.60 8.98 1.12
N PRO A 62 -9.57 10.21 0.58
CA PRO A 62 -8.48 11.15 0.86
C PRO A 62 -8.34 11.58 2.34
N ALA A 63 -9.36 11.32 3.17
CA ALA A 63 -9.33 11.63 4.60
C ALA A 63 -8.60 10.56 5.44
N MET A 64 -8.36 9.37 4.87
CA MET A 64 -7.72 8.25 5.58
C MET A 64 -6.20 8.44 5.64
N ARG A 65 -5.58 8.03 6.73
CA ARG A 65 -4.12 8.08 6.90
C ARG A 65 -3.39 7.20 5.90
N ILE A 66 -3.95 6.05 5.52
CA ILE A 66 -3.38 5.18 4.49
C ILE A 66 -3.37 5.79 3.08
N TYR A 67 -4.09 6.90 2.86
CA TYR A 67 -3.96 7.73 1.65
C TYR A 67 -2.91 8.82 1.83
N GLN A 68 -2.89 9.48 3.00
CA GLN A 68 -2.10 10.69 3.25
C GLN A 68 -0.63 10.40 3.59
N GLU A 69 -0.34 9.25 4.20
CA GLU A 69 0.95 8.92 4.78
C GLU A 69 1.62 7.77 4.03
N GLU A 70 2.95 7.81 3.98
CA GLU A 70 3.73 6.80 3.26
C GLU A 70 3.96 5.53 4.10
N ILE A 71 3.41 4.40 3.64
CA ILE A 71 3.50 3.11 4.32
C ILE A 71 4.86 2.43 4.09
N PHE A 72 5.48 2.62 2.90
CA PHE A 72 6.75 1.98 2.50
C PHE A 72 6.75 0.45 2.73
N GLY A 73 5.73 -0.22 2.23
CA GLY A 73 5.60 -1.67 2.25
C GLY A 73 4.67 -2.14 1.13
N PRO A 74 4.43 -3.46 1.02
CA PRO A 74 3.61 -4.03 -0.04
C PRO A 74 2.11 -3.79 0.21
N VAL A 75 1.70 -2.52 0.28
CA VAL A 75 0.31 -2.10 0.50
C VAL A 75 -0.13 -1.20 -0.65
N LEU A 76 -1.25 -1.56 -1.28
CA LEU A 76 -1.86 -0.78 -2.36
C LEU A 76 -3.24 -0.28 -1.94
N CYS A 77 -3.51 1.00 -2.20
CA CYS A 77 -4.78 1.67 -1.92
C CYS A 77 -5.51 2.00 -3.23
N VAL A 78 -6.80 1.65 -3.31
CA VAL A 78 -7.68 2.01 -4.43
C VAL A 78 -8.64 3.12 -3.98
N THR A 79 -8.45 4.29 -4.57
CA THR A 79 -9.33 5.46 -4.42
C THR A 79 -10.14 5.64 -5.71
N ARG A 80 -11.43 5.95 -5.58
CA ARG A 80 -12.31 6.22 -6.73
C ARG A 80 -12.37 7.73 -7.00
N ALA A 81 -12.43 8.09 -8.27
CA ALA A 81 -12.78 9.42 -8.75
C ALA A 81 -13.95 9.29 -9.73
N ALA A 82 -14.89 10.22 -9.67
CA ALA A 82 -16.08 10.24 -10.52
C ALA A 82 -15.77 10.72 -11.95
N ASP A 83 -14.75 11.57 -12.10
CA ASP A 83 -14.33 12.13 -13.37
C ASP A 83 -12.81 12.42 -13.42
N TYR A 84 -12.37 12.88 -14.58
CA TYR A 84 -10.96 13.21 -14.83
C TYR A 84 -10.45 14.33 -13.94
N GLU A 85 -11.26 15.36 -13.67
CA GLU A 85 -10.84 16.51 -12.86
C GLU A 85 -10.63 16.10 -11.41
N GLU A 86 -11.52 15.28 -10.86
CA GLU A 86 -11.34 14.68 -9.54
C GLU A 86 -10.11 13.78 -9.50
N ALA A 87 -9.92 12.93 -10.52
CA ALA A 87 -8.74 12.06 -10.62
C ALA A 87 -7.42 12.85 -10.67
N LEU A 88 -7.41 14.00 -11.34
CA LEU A 88 -6.25 14.89 -11.43
C LEU A 88 -6.00 15.64 -10.11
N ARG A 89 -7.05 16.06 -9.41
CA ARG A 89 -6.94 16.73 -8.11
C ARG A 89 -6.29 15.86 -7.04
N LEU A 90 -6.63 14.56 -6.99
CA LEU A 90 -6.12 13.63 -5.99
C LEU A 90 -4.59 13.70 -5.81
N PRO A 91 -3.76 13.48 -6.85
CA PRO A 91 -2.32 13.63 -6.74
C PRO A 91 -1.85 15.09 -6.72
N SER A 92 -2.56 16.02 -7.36
CA SER A 92 -2.13 17.43 -7.45
C SER A 92 -2.24 18.19 -6.12
N GLU A 93 -3.19 17.79 -5.27
CA GLU A 93 -3.42 18.37 -3.95
C GLU A 93 -2.76 17.55 -2.83
N HIS A 94 -2.08 16.44 -3.16
CA HIS A 94 -1.35 15.65 -2.20
C HIS A 94 -0.11 16.42 -1.69
N PRO A 95 0.22 16.38 -0.38
CA PRO A 95 1.41 17.05 0.16
C PRO A 95 2.75 16.50 -0.37
N TYR A 96 2.74 15.34 -1.02
CA TYR A 96 3.90 14.71 -1.64
C TYR A 96 3.80 14.76 -3.16
N GLY A 97 4.93 14.85 -3.87
CA GLY A 97 4.96 15.05 -5.32
C GLY A 97 6.09 14.31 -6.04
N ASN A 98 6.47 13.11 -5.56
CA ASN A 98 7.61 12.35 -6.12
C ASN A 98 7.36 11.85 -7.55
N GLY A 99 6.13 11.47 -7.89
CA GLY A 99 5.77 10.99 -9.21
C GLY A 99 4.31 10.63 -9.34
N VAL A 100 3.77 10.80 -10.54
CA VAL A 100 2.39 10.45 -10.90
C VAL A 100 2.42 9.84 -12.30
N ALA A 101 1.66 8.77 -12.50
CA ALA A 101 1.43 8.18 -13.82
C ALA A 101 -0.07 8.25 -14.13
N ILE A 102 -0.42 8.76 -15.30
CA ILE A 102 -1.80 8.82 -15.80
C ILE A 102 -1.88 7.90 -17.02
N PHE A 103 -2.81 6.95 -16.98
CA PHE A 103 -3.09 6.04 -18.08
C PHE A 103 -4.44 6.45 -18.70
N THR A 104 -4.38 7.14 -19.84
CA THR A 104 -5.55 7.59 -20.61
C THR A 104 -5.34 7.32 -22.10
N ARG A 105 -6.43 7.22 -22.86
CA ARG A 105 -6.40 7.18 -24.33
C ARG A 105 -6.65 8.55 -24.96
N ASP A 106 -7.12 9.50 -24.17
CA ASP A 106 -7.48 10.86 -24.59
C ASP A 106 -6.43 11.83 -24.03
N GLY A 107 -5.87 12.69 -24.88
CA GLY A 107 -4.83 13.67 -24.55
C GLY A 107 -4.86 14.89 -25.46
#